data_AF-A0A1H9QC84-F1
#
_entry.id   AF-A0A1H9QC84-F1
#
_cell.length_a   1.000
_cell.length_b   1.000
_cell.length_c   1.000
_cell.angle_alpha   90.00
_cell.angle_beta   90.00
_cell.angle_gamma   90.00
#
_symmetry.space_group_name_H-M   'P 1'
#
loop_
_entity.id
_entity.type
_entity.pdbx_description
1 polymer ?
#
loop_
_entity_poly.entity_id
_entity_poly.type
_entity_poly.pdbx_seq_one_letter_code
_entity_poly.pdbx_strand_id
1 'polypeptide(L)'
;MKKFTLHLKTISIVAFSTFLLAFSDPESIEQYVGNLQKSFTDHYDFSQESTQIKRYELNVTNNGFCRYKRYFNNGKTEYFSFKLSKFKDMDYYGNNISGKLYLYTKGEDVIVQTYKDRGGDVDSMATQVIIPLKNIEAEDLNLIKENFAKICGNQHP
;
A
#
# COMPACT_ATOMS: atom_id res chain seq x y z
N MET A 1 -28.63 -22.25 49.02
CA MET A 1 -27.98 -22.89 47.87
C MET A 1 -28.26 -22.19 46.53
N LYS A 2 -29.51 -21.89 46.15
CA LYS A 2 -29.85 -21.25 44.84
C LYS A 2 -29.11 -19.92 44.55
N LYS A 3 -28.87 -19.07 45.56
CA LYS A 3 -28.17 -17.77 45.39
C LYS A 3 -26.69 -17.94 45.04
N PHE A 4 -26.02 -18.95 45.61
CA PHE A 4 -24.61 -19.25 45.37
C PHE A 4 -24.38 -19.73 43.94
N THR A 5 -25.26 -20.60 43.44
CA THR A 5 -25.21 -21.11 42.06
C THR A 5 -25.49 -20.02 41.02
N LEU A 6 -26.30 -19.00 41.38
CA LEU A 6 -26.56 -17.85 40.53
C LEU A 6 -25.31 -16.99 40.37
N HIS A 7 -24.66 -16.61 41.47
CA HIS A 7 -23.41 -15.82 41.44
C HIS A 7 -22.28 -16.53 40.68
N LEU A 8 -22.15 -17.85 40.85
CA LEU A 8 -21.15 -18.64 40.12
C LEU A 8 -21.40 -18.62 38.60
N LYS A 9 -22.67 -18.71 38.17
CA LYS A 9 -23.04 -18.60 36.75
C LYS A 9 -22.74 -17.22 36.19
N THR A 10 -23.03 -16.15 36.94
CA THR A 10 -22.76 -14.78 36.50
C THR A 10 -21.26 -14.52 36.34
N ILE A 11 -20.44 -14.98 37.30
CA ILE A 11 -18.98 -14.86 37.23
C ILE A 11 -18.42 -15.64 36.03
N SER A 12 -18.95 -16.85 35.76
CA SER A 12 -18.52 -17.65 34.61
C SER A 12 -18.82 -16.97 33.27
N ILE A 13 -19.99 -16.33 33.14
CA ILE A 13 -20.35 -15.58 31.93
C ILE A 13 -19.44 -14.35 31.74
N VAL A 14 -19.17 -13.61 32.82
CA VAL A 14 -18.28 -12.45 32.77
C VAL A 14 -16.86 -12.87 32.38
N ALA A 15 -16.32 -13.92 33.01
CA ALA A 15 -15.00 -14.46 32.69
C ALA A 15 -14.88 -14.92 31.23
N PHE A 16 -15.93 -15.57 30.70
CA PHE A 16 -15.99 -16.00 29.30
C PHE A 16 -16.06 -14.81 28.35
N SER A 17 -16.84 -13.77 28.68
CA SER A 17 -16.91 -12.55 27.86
C SER A 17 -15.60 -11.76 27.84
N THR A 18 -14.86 -11.70 28.96
CA THR A 18 -13.52 -11.08 29.00
C THR A 18 -12.47 -11.89 28.24
N PHE A 19 -12.59 -13.22 28.24
CA PHE A 19 -11.70 -14.09 27.46
C PHE A 19 -11.90 -13.92 25.95
N LEU A 20 -13.14 -13.74 25.49
CA LEU A 20 -13.43 -13.48 24.08
C LEU A 20 -12.92 -12.10 23.61
N LEU A 21 -12.91 -11.09 24.48
CA LEU A 21 -12.42 -9.75 24.13
C LEU A 21 -10.89 -9.64 24.18
N ALA A 22 -10.21 -10.53 24.91
CA ALA A 22 -8.75 -10.52 25.07
C ALA A 22 -7.96 -10.82 23.79
N PHE A 23 -8.60 -11.39 22.75
CA PHE A 23 -7.97 -11.71 21.47
C PHE A 23 -8.27 -10.68 20.36
N SER A 24 -8.68 -9.47 20.73
CA SER A 24 -8.85 -8.37 19.78
C SER A 24 -7.49 -7.74 19.50
N ASP A 25 -6.71 -8.29 18.57
CA ASP A 25 -5.42 -7.71 18.20
C ASP A 25 -5.69 -6.40 17.40
N PRO A 26 -5.29 -5.22 17.90
CA PRO A 26 -5.50 -3.99 17.17
C PRO A 26 -4.66 -4.05 15.89
N GLU A 27 -5.33 -4.06 14.74
CA GLU A 27 -4.68 -4.11 13.44
C GLU A 27 -3.66 -2.97 13.30
N SER A 28 -2.38 -3.32 13.18
CA SER A 28 -1.26 -2.38 13.27
C SER A 28 -0.97 -1.72 11.92
N ILE A 29 -0.34 -0.54 11.94
CA ILE A 29 0.13 0.13 10.70
C ILE A 29 1.06 -0.79 9.90
N GLU A 30 1.87 -1.59 10.58
CA GLU A 30 2.78 -2.56 9.95
C GLU A 30 2.02 -3.62 9.16
N GLN A 31 0.87 -4.10 9.66
CA GLN A 31 0.02 -5.03 8.93
C GLN A 31 -0.53 -4.40 7.64
N TYR A 32 -1.06 -3.17 7.70
CA TYR A 32 -1.56 -2.49 6.50
C TYR A 32 -0.45 -2.22 5.47
N VAL A 33 0.74 -1.82 5.92
CA VAL A 33 1.91 -1.63 5.03
C VAL A 33 2.34 -2.96 4.41
N GLY A 34 2.38 -4.03 5.20
CA GLY A 34 2.71 -5.38 4.72
C GLY A 34 1.72 -5.88 3.68
N ASN A 35 0.41 -5.69 3.92
CA ASN A 35 -0.64 -6.03 2.97
C ASN A 35 -0.50 -5.25 1.66
N LEU A 36 -0.25 -3.94 1.75
CA LEU A 36 -0.05 -3.10 0.57
C LEU A 36 1.20 -3.52 -0.23
N GLN A 37 2.31 -3.80 0.45
CA GLN A 37 3.53 -4.31 -0.18
C GLN A 37 3.28 -5.67 -0.87
N LYS A 38 2.53 -6.56 -0.23
CA LYS A 38 2.15 -7.85 -0.79
C LYS A 38 1.30 -7.69 -2.04
N SER A 39 0.24 -6.87 -2.00
CA SER A 39 -0.61 -6.59 -3.16
C SER A 39 0.20 -6.07 -4.35
N PHE A 40 1.11 -5.12 -4.12
CA PHE A 40 1.98 -4.64 -5.19
C PHE A 40 2.93 -5.71 -5.72
N THR A 41 3.44 -6.61 -4.87
CA THR A 41 4.33 -7.69 -5.30
C THR A 41 3.59 -8.74 -6.13
N ASP A 42 2.38 -9.13 -5.70
CA ASP A 42 1.57 -10.17 -6.32
C ASP A 42 1.04 -9.72 -7.70
N HIS A 43 0.65 -8.45 -7.80
CA HIS A 43 -0.03 -7.92 -9.00
C HIS A 43 0.87 -7.09 -9.92
N TYR A 44 2.14 -6.81 -9.60
CA TYR A 44 3.00 -6.02 -10.50
C TYR A 44 3.17 -6.69 -11.86
N ASP A 45 2.91 -5.93 -12.93
CA ASP A 45 3.05 -6.42 -14.29
C ASP A 45 4.35 -5.96 -14.95
N PHE A 46 5.41 -6.73 -14.71
CA PHE A 46 6.69 -6.50 -15.38
C PHE A 46 6.64 -6.75 -16.89
N SER A 47 5.67 -7.53 -17.39
CA SER A 47 5.62 -7.88 -18.81
C SER A 47 5.33 -6.66 -19.69
N GLN A 48 4.51 -5.72 -19.19
CA GLN A 48 4.19 -4.46 -19.87
C GLN A 48 5.40 -3.56 -20.12
N GLU A 49 6.45 -3.70 -19.31
CA GLU A 49 7.62 -2.82 -19.36
C GLU A 49 8.93 -3.56 -19.70
N SER A 50 8.90 -4.88 -19.80
CA SER A 50 10.07 -5.77 -19.96
C SER A 50 10.97 -5.45 -21.16
N THR A 51 10.42 -4.81 -22.21
CA THR A 51 11.19 -4.39 -23.39
C THR A 51 12.16 -3.24 -23.08
N GLN A 52 11.84 -2.40 -22.10
CA GLN A 52 12.61 -1.20 -21.76
C GLN A 52 13.24 -1.28 -20.36
N ILE A 53 12.57 -1.96 -19.43
CA ILE A 53 12.96 -2.07 -18.03
C ILE A 53 13.64 -3.41 -17.80
N LYS A 54 14.85 -3.37 -17.24
CA LYS A 54 15.64 -4.52 -16.82
C LYS A 54 15.13 -5.12 -15.53
N ARG A 55 14.78 -4.26 -14.56
CA ARG A 55 14.25 -4.62 -13.25
C ARG A 55 13.59 -3.42 -12.59
N TYR A 56 12.78 -3.67 -11.57
CA TYR A 56 12.15 -2.63 -10.77
C TYR A 56 12.34 -2.92 -9.27
N GLU A 57 12.12 -1.89 -8.45
CA GLU A 57 11.99 -1.99 -6.99
C GLU A 57 10.76 -1.16 -6.59
N LEU A 58 9.75 -1.79 -6.00
CA LEU A 58 8.56 -1.12 -5.49
C LEU A 58 8.44 -1.45 -4.01
N ASN A 59 8.59 -0.43 -3.17
CA ASN A 59 8.66 -0.57 -1.72
C ASN A 59 7.74 0.42 -1.01
N VAL A 60 6.86 -0.11 -0.17
CA VAL A 60 6.10 0.64 0.83
C VAL A 60 6.72 0.36 2.19
N THR A 61 7.09 1.41 2.91
CA THR A 61 7.85 1.28 4.16
C THR A 61 7.06 1.78 5.36
N ASN A 62 7.29 1.17 6.53
CA ASN A 62 6.64 1.52 7.80
C ASN A 62 6.90 2.97 8.24
N ASN A 63 7.99 3.59 7.75
CA ASN A 63 8.26 5.02 7.94
C ASN A 63 7.41 5.94 7.04
N GLY A 64 6.39 5.40 6.36
CA GLY A 64 5.38 6.18 5.66
C GLY A 64 5.78 6.65 4.27
N PHE A 65 6.56 5.86 3.52
CA PHE A 65 6.93 6.19 2.15
C PHE A 65 6.53 5.09 1.17
N CYS A 66 6.10 5.50 -0.02
CA CYS A 66 6.05 4.64 -1.20
C CYS A 66 7.21 5.05 -2.12
N ARG A 67 8.05 4.09 -2.49
CA ARG A 67 9.21 4.28 -3.37
C ARG A 67 9.11 3.32 -4.54
N TYR A 68 9.22 3.84 -5.74
CA TYR A 68 9.20 3.05 -6.97
C TYR A 68 10.41 3.41 -7.82
N LYS A 69 11.25 2.43 -8.10
CA LYS A 69 12.48 2.61 -8.86
C LYS A 69 12.50 1.68 -10.05
N ARG A 70 12.81 2.23 -11.21
CA ARG A 70 12.87 1.52 -12.49
C ARG A 70 14.29 1.59 -13.03
N TYR A 71 14.83 0.43 -13.42
CA TYR A 71 16.16 0.33 -14.02
C TYR A 71 15.99 -0.09 -15.47
N PHE A 72 16.39 0.78 -16.39
CA PHE A 72 16.23 0.59 -17.82
C PHE A 72 17.38 -0.23 -18.42
N ASN A 73 17.11 -0.90 -19.53
CA ASN A 73 18.09 -1.70 -20.27
C ASN A 73 19.29 -0.88 -20.78
N ASN A 74 19.09 0.42 -21.02
CA ASN A 74 20.13 1.36 -21.45
C ASN A 74 20.97 1.94 -20.29
N GLY A 75 20.74 1.51 -19.04
CA GLY A 75 21.44 2.01 -17.86
C GLY A 75 20.80 3.23 -17.19
N LYS A 76 19.75 3.83 -17.79
CA LYS A 76 18.95 4.87 -17.14
C LYS A 76 18.29 4.28 -15.88
N THR A 77 18.21 5.09 -14.84
CA THR A 77 17.40 4.80 -13.65
C THR A 77 16.37 5.89 -13.50
N GLU A 78 15.17 5.52 -13.06
CA GLU A 78 14.13 6.47 -12.71
C GLU A 78 13.56 6.12 -11.35
N TYR A 79 13.32 7.13 -10.54
CA TYR A 79 12.95 7.01 -9.14
C TYR A 79 11.76 7.92 -8.84
N PHE A 80 10.75 7.32 -8.23
CA PHE A 80 9.56 7.97 -7.73
C PHE A 80 9.48 7.76 -6.23
N SER A 81 9.14 8.81 -5.48
CA SER A 81 8.91 8.67 -4.04
C SER A 81 7.94 9.71 -3.53
N PHE A 82 6.99 9.28 -2.70
CA PHE A 82 6.11 10.19 -1.96
C PHE A 82 5.85 9.67 -0.55
N LYS A 83 5.49 10.59 0.35
CA LYS A 83 5.04 10.23 1.70
C LYS A 83 3.61 9.73 1.65
N LEU A 84 3.30 8.62 2.30
CA LEU A 84 1.96 8.04 2.33
C LEU A 84 0.91 9.04 2.84
N SER A 85 1.21 9.92 3.80
CA SER A 85 0.28 10.99 4.23
C SER A 85 -0.13 11.99 3.15
N LYS A 86 0.62 12.04 2.04
CA LYS A 86 0.32 12.87 0.89
C LYS A 86 -0.57 12.17 -0.12
N PHE A 87 -0.86 10.88 0.05
CA PHE A 87 -1.85 10.18 -0.74
C PHE A 87 -3.20 10.92 -0.69
N LYS A 88 -3.85 11.01 -1.85
CA LYS A 88 -5.13 11.67 -2.03
C LYS A 88 -6.17 10.65 -2.47
N ASP A 89 -5.91 9.97 -3.58
CA ASP A 89 -6.82 8.98 -4.15
C ASP A 89 -6.06 8.06 -5.11
N MET A 90 -6.76 7.07 -5.65
CA MET A 90 -6.27 6.19 -6.69
C MET A 90 -7.32 5.91 -7.76
N ASP A 91 -6.87 5.81 -9.01
CA ASP A 91 -7.67 5.33 -10.13
C ASP A 91 -7.01 4.10 -10.75
N TYR A 92 -7.83 3.23 -11.33
CA TYR A 92 -7.36 2.10 -12.13
C TYR A 92 -7.91 2.17 -13.54
N TYR A 93 -7.01 2.12 -14.52
CA TYR A 93 -7.37 2.10 -15.94
C TYR A 93 -6.91 0.78 -16.54
N GLY A 94 -7.87 -0.09 -16.85
CA GLY A 94 -7.61 -1.42 -17.40
C GLY A 94 -8.79 -2.37 -17.24
N ASN A 95 -8.50 -3.66 -17.33
CA ASN A 95 -9.41 -4.75 -16.99
C ASN A 95 -8.77 -5.66 -15.94
N ASN A 96 -9.43 -6.75 -15.55
CA ASN A 96 -8.90 -7.63 -14.53
C ASN A 96 -7.60 -8.35 -14.92
N ILE A 97 -7.26 -8.43 -16.21
CA ILE A 97 -6.03 -9.09 -16.70
C ILE A 97 -4.85 -8.12 -16.69
N SER A 98 -5.05 -6.87 -17.11
CA SER A 98 -3.98 -5.89 -17.28
C SER A 98 -4.51 -4.46 -17.17
N GLY A 99 -3.73 -3.60 -16.51
CA GLY A 99 -4.02 -2.18 -16.41
C GLY A 99 -2.94 -1.39 -15.69
N LYS A 100 -3.26 -0.13 -15.42
CA LYS A 100 -2.38 0.83 -14.76
C LYS A 100 -3.07 1.44 -13.56
N LEU A 101 -2.41 1.33 -12.41
CA LEU A 101 -2.82 2.00 -11.19
C LEU A 101 -2.18 3.38 -11.10
N TYR A 102 -3.00 4.39 -10.91
CA TYR A 102 -2.61 5.77 -10.72
C TYR A 102 -2.77 6.09 -9.25
N LEU A 103 -1.68 6.43 -8.58
CA LEU A 103 -1.69 6.89 -7.19
C LEU A 103 -1.51 8.39 -7.20
N TYR A 104 -2.53 9.12 -6.75
CA TYR A 104 -2.54 10.58 -6.70
C TYR A 104 -2.12 11.08 -5.33
N THR A 105 -1.41 12.20 -5.33
CA THR A 105 -1.06 12.94 -4.12
C THR A 105 -1.83 14.27 -4.03
N LYS A 106 -1.82 14.88 -2.84
CA LYS A 106 -2.59 16.11 -2.53
C LYS A 106 -2.12 17.33 -3.34
N GLY A 107 -0.85 17.35 -3.76
CA GLY A 107 -0.27 18.34 -4.67
C GLY A 107 0.87 17.73 -5.46
N GLU A 108 1.90 18.50 -5.78
CA GLU A 108 3.14 17.99 -6.37
C GLU A 108 4.03 17.39 -5.26
N ASP A 109 3.61 16.26 -4.67
CA ASP A 109 4.30 15.61 -3.55
C ASP A 109 5.07 14.34 -3.96
N VAL A 110 5.08 13.99 -5.25
CA VAL A 110 5.89 12.88 -5.79
C VAL A 110 7.21 13.42 -6.30
N ILE A 111 8.31 13.04 -5.67
CA ILE A 111 9.66 13.29 -6.19
C ILE A 111 9.89 12.37 -7.39
N VAL A 112 10.32 12.94 -8.52
CA VAL A 112 10.67 12.22 -9.75
C VAL A 112 12.11 12.55 -10.12
N GLN A 113 12.97 11.54 -10.06
CA GLN A 113 14.39 11.67 -10.34
C GLN A 113 14.83 10.68 -11.42
N THR A 114 15.63 11.13 -12.37
CA THR A 114 16.28 10.26 -13.35
C THR A 114 17.80 10.33 -13.22
N TYR A 115 18.46 9.22 -13.52
CA TYR A 115 19.92 9.13 -13.53
C TYR A 115 20.38 8.44 -14.81
N LYS A 116 21.47 8.94 -15.40
CA LYS A 116 22.02 8.46 -16.68
C LYS A 116 21.00 8.54 -17.81
N ASP A 117 20.16 9.57 -17.79
CA ASP A 117 19.25 9.84 -18.90
C ASP A 117 20.03 10.49 -20.05
N ARG A 118 19.73 10.07 -21.28
CA ARG A 118 20.35 10.65 -22.49
C ARG A 118 20.00 12.12 -22.66
N GLY A 119 18.82 12.53 -22.16
CA GLY A 119 18.37 13.93 -22.16
C GLY A 119 18.94 14.78 -21.03
N GLY A 120 19.73 14.19 -20.13
CA GLY A 120 20.14 14.80 -18.87
C GLY A 120 19.26 14.35 -17.70
N ASP A 121 19.88 14.28 -16.52
CA ASP A 121 19.21 13.86 -15.29
C ASP A 121 18.14 14.89 -14.88
N VAL A 122 16.96 14.38 -14.52
CA VAL A 122 15.80 15.17 -14.12
C VAL A 122 15.64 15.08 -12.61
N ASP A 123 15.32 16.20 -11.97
CA ASP A 123 14.85 16.28 -10.58
C ASP A 123 13.63 17.19 -10.55
N SER A 124 12.45 16.61 -10.34
CA SER A 124 11.18 17.31 -10.47
C SER A 124 10.14 16.77 -9.50
N MET A 125 9.04 17.50 -9.35
CA MET A 125 7.88 17.08 -8.58
C MET A 125 6.73 16.74 -9.53
N ALA A 126 5.93 15.74 -9.16
CA ALA A 126 4.75 15.31 -9.88
C ALA A 126 3.58 15.10 -8.92
N THR A 127 2.38 15.00 -9.47
CA THR A 127 1.15 14.80 -8.70
C THR A 127 0.78 13.34 -8.51
N GLN A 128 1.40 12.43 -9.27
CA GLN A 128 1.03 11.03 -9.32
C GLN A 128 2.20 10.10 -9.64
N VAL A 129 2.07 8.83 -9.24
CA VAL A 129 2.90 7.73 -9.74
C VAL A 129 2.00 6.69 -10.41
N ILE A 130 2.51 6.07 -11.48
CA ILE A 130 1.79 5.08 -12.27
C ILE A 130 2.49 3.73 -12.13
N ILE A 131 1.75 2.70 -11.74
CA ILE A 131 2.26 1.35 -11.50
C ILE A 131 1.49 0.38 -12.40
N PRO A 132 2.16 -0.39 -13.28
CA PRO A 132 1.49 -1.39 -14.09
C PRO A 132 1.10 -2.60 -13.24
N LEU A 133 -0.15 -3.05 -13.37
CA LEU A 133 -0.68 -4.21 -12.65
C LEU A 133 -1.28 -5.24 -13.61
N LYS A 134 -1.33 -6.49 -13.16
CA LYS A 134 -1.95 -7.64 -13.84
C LYS A 134 -2.80 -8.45 -12.87
N ASN A 135 -3.74 -9.20 -13.43
CA ASN A 135 -4.54 -10.20 -12.71
C ASN A 135 -5.08 -9.64 -11.38
N ILE A 136 -5.72 -8.47 -11.41
CA ILE A 136 -6.19 -7.77 -10.22
C ILE A 136 -7.70 -7.60 -10.31
N GLU A 137 -8.41 -8.10 -9.31
CA GLU A 137 -9.86 -7.99 -9.24
C GLU A 137 -10.28 -6.70 -8.50
N ALA A 138 -11.57 -6.36 -8.58
CA ALA A 138 -12.08 -5.14 -7.95
C ALA A 138 -11.89 -5.16 -6.42
N GLU A 139 -12.01 -6.33 -5.80
CA GLU A 139 -11.80 -6.54 -4.36
C GLU A 139 -10.36 -6.22 -3.94
N ASP A 140 -9.37 -6.62 -4.75
CA ASP A 140 -7.96 -6.34 -4.49
C ASP A 140 -7.66 -4.84 -4.60
N LEU A 141 -8.26 -4.16 -5.59
CA LEU A 141 -8.17 -2.70 -5.73
C LEU A 141 -8.79 -1.97 -4.53
N ASN A 142 -9.94 -2.44 -4.05
CA ASN A 142 -10.57 -1.91 -2.85
C ASN A 142 -9.67 -2.12 -1.62
N LEU A 143 -9.04 -3.29 -1.49
CA LEU A 143 -8.12 -3.58 -0.41
C LEU A 143 -6.90 -2.65 -0.43
N ILE A 144 -6.32 -2.38 -1.61
CA ILE A 144 -5.24 -1.40 -1.77
C ILE A 144 -5.71 -0.01 -1.28
N LYS A 145 -6.91 0.43 -1.72
CA LYS A 145 -7.48 1.73 -1.33
C LYS A 145 -7.71 1.83 0.18
N GLU A 146 -8.25 0.79 0.79
CA GLU A 146 -8.49 0.71 2.23
C GLU A 146 -7.19 0.74 3.02
N ASN A 147 -6.17 -0.04 2.62
CA ASN A 147 -4.86 -0.02 3.26
C ASN A 147 -4.24 1.38 3.22
N PHE A 148 -4.27 2.07 2.08
CA PHE A 148 -3.83 3.46 2.00
C PHE A 148 -4.64 4.37 2.94
N ALA A 149 -5.96 4.25 2.97
CA ALA A 149 -6.81 5.06 3.84
C ALA A 149 -6.51 4.83 5.32
N LYS A 150 -6.27 3.59 5.75
CA LYS A 150 -5.90 3.24 7.14
C LYS A 150 -4.54 3.82 7.51
N ILE A 151 -3.55 3.69 6.63
CA ILE A 151 -2.21 4.26 6.86
C ILE A 151 -2.26 5.79 6.95
N CYS A 152 -3.08 6.44 6.12
CA CYS A 152 -3.20 7.90 6.10
C CYS A 152 -4.06 8.46 7.23
N GLY A 153 -5.15 7.77 7.59
CA GLY A 153 -6.10 8.19 8.63
C GLY A 153 -5.56 8.05 10.04
N ASN A 154 -4.58 7.17 10.26
CA ASN A 154 -3.90 7.01 11.54
C ASN A 154 -2.76 8.03 11.76
N GLN A 155 -2.54 8.97 10.83
CA GLN A 155 -1.56 10.06 11.00
C GLN A 155 -2.22 11.31 11.60
N HIS A 156 -2.74 11.19 12.82
CA HIS A 156 -3.04 12.34 13.70
C HIS A 156 -2.22 12.20 15.01
N PRO A 157 -1.77 13.33 15.58
CA PRO A 157 -0.55 13.44 16.40
C PRO A 157 -0.55 12.66 17.70
#